data_AF-A0A8S7NVB4-F1
#
_entry.id   AF-A0A8S7NVB4-F1
#
_cell.length_a   1.000
_cell.length_b   1.000
_cell.length_c   1.000
_cell.angle_alpha   90.00
_cell.angle_beta   90.00
_cell.angle_gamma   90.00
#
_symmetry.space_group_name_H-M   'P 1'
#
loop_
_entity.id
_entity.type
_entity.pdbx_description
1 polymer ?
#
loop_
_entity_poly.entity_id
_entity_poly.type
_entity_poly.pdbx_seq_one_letter_code
_entity_poly.pdbx_strand_id
1 'polypeptide(L)'
;TIDRLYLQSCIGAVRWGNLPDNAREIITALMRCQYSDWFGLAGLSEHIDAGACWSRLSDYPEQAQPCDMLMVIPSRLATELNGSGGLLQGISTTTSLYGRIYGVEWPSGHNVRWVRDEMSSLVLLTDTPWYPPSGELVGEISRVFDCEIRHWYSEPVRGIQGYNCYDGGEHTDSDPQAEWPGRETLPQPRLYLVEERAEEQTDAAPLPVPLASGQ
;
A
#
# COMPACT_ATOMS: atom_id res chain seq x y z
N THR A 1 -13.03 17.95 -1.50
CA THR A 1 -12.60 16.54 -1.44
C THR A 1 -13.82 15.64 -1.63
N ILE A 2 -13.63 14.39 -2.02
CA ILE A 2 -14.72 13.44 -2.33
C ILE A 2 -15.65 13.24 -1.12
N ASP A 3 -15.09 12.99 0.07
CA ASP A 3 -15.88 12.76 1.29
C ASP A 3 -16.82 13.91 1.65
N ARG A 4 -16.38 15.15 1.44
CA ARG A 4 -17.24 16.32 1.68
C ARG A 4 -18.47 16.31 0.76
N LEU A 5 -18.28 15.97 -0.52
CA LEU A 5 -19.39 15.88 -1.48
C LEU A 5 -20.28 14.69 -1.16
N TYR A 6 -19.70 13.56 -0.75
CA TYR A 6 -20.43 12.39 -0.28
C TYR A 6 -21.35 12.74 0.89
N LEU A 7 -20.82 13.39 1.93
CA LEU A 7 -21.61 13.85 3.09
C LEU A 7 -22.72 14.82 2.69
N GLN A 8 -22.43 15.78 1.80
CA GLN A 8 -23.42 16.76 1.32
C GLN A 8 -24.55 16.14 0.49
N SER A 9 -24.29 15.03 -0.20
CA SER A 9 -25.30 14.31 -0.97
C SER A 9 -26.25 13.47 -0.10
N CYS A 10 -25.92 13.26 1.18
CA CYS A 10 -26.69 12.47 2.14
C CYS A 10 -26.92 11.00 1.73
N ILE A 11 -26.26 10.50 0.69
CA ILE A 11 -26.48 9.14 0.19
C ILE A 11 -26.09 8.05 1.20
N GLY A 12 -25.11 8.32 2.06
CA GLY A 12 -24.71 7.41 3.14
C GLY A 12 -25.78 7.19 4.22
N ALA A 13 -26.80 8.05 4.31
CA ALA A 13 -27.93 7.86 5.22
C ALA A 13 -29.08 7.06 4.59
N VAL A 14 -29.04 6.82 3.27
CA VAL A 14 -30.13 6.18 2.54
C VAL A 14 -30.01 4.66 2.68
N ARG A 15 -31.04 4.05 3.25
CA ARG A 15 -31.17 2.59 3.31
C ARG A 15 -31.80 2.06 2.03
N TRP A 16 -31.38 0.89 1.57
CA TRP A 16 -31.88 0.26 0.34
C TRP A 16 -33.41 0.20 0.22
N GLY A 17 -34.10 -0.16 1.31
CA GLY A 17 -35.57 -0.24 1.34
C GLY A 17 -36.29 1.10 1.12
N ASN A 18 -35.60 2.22 1.35
CA ASN A 18 -36.18 3.57 1.20
C ASN A 18 -36.01 4.15 -0.21
N LEU A 19 -35.28 3.47 -1.09
CA LEU A 19 -35.13 3.89 -2.49
C LEU A 19 -36.42 3.63 -3.28
N PRO A 20 -36.77 4.50 -4.24
CA PRO A 20 -37.82 4.23 -5.22
C PRO A 20 -37.54 2.93 -6.02
N ASP A 21 -38.59 2.23 -6.44
CA ASP A 21 -38.47 0.96 -7.18
C ASP A 21 -37.62 1.10 -8.45
N ASN A 22 -37.86 2.14 -9.24
CA ASN A 22 -37.09 2.42 -10.45
C ASN A 22 -35.59 2.63 -10.18
N ALA A 23 -35.25 3.30 -9.06
CA ALA A 23 -33.87 3.49 -8.66
C ALA A 23 -33.23 2.17 -8.24
N ARG A 24 -33.94 1.33 -7.48
CA ARG A 24 -33.46 -0.01 -7.12
C ARG A 24 -33.19 -0.88 -8.34
N GLU A 25 -34.06 -0.85 -9.34
CA GLU A 25 -33.88 -1.61 -10.58
C GLU A 25 -32.59 -1.18 -11.32
N ILE A 26 -32.39 0.12 -11.52
CA ILE A 26 -31.21 0.67 -12.21
C ILE A 26 -29.94 0.34 -11.43
N ILE A 27 -29.92 0.59 -10.12
CA ILE A 27 -28.73 0.34 -9.28
C ILE A 27 -28.41 -1.16 -9.25
N THR A 28 -29.43 -2.02 -9.14
CA THR A 28 -29.24 -3.48 -9.17
C THR A 28 -28.62 -3.93 -10.49
N ALA A 29 -29.09 -3.40 -11.63
CA ALA A 29 -28.53 -3.73 -12.93
C ALA A 29 -27.05 -3.33 -13.03
N LEU A 30 -26.70 -2.13 -12.56
CA LEU A 30 -25.29 -1.67 -12.52
C LEU A 30 -24.43 -2.53 -11.61
N MET A 31 -24.90 -2.83 -10.40
CA MET A 31 -24.19 -3.69 -9.46
C MET A 31 -23.94 -5.09 -10.03
N ARG A 32 -24.88 -5.65 -10.81
CA ARG A 32 -24.68 -6.95 -11.49
C ARG A 32 -23.58 -6.86 -12.53
N CYS A 33 -23.57 -5.82 -13.34
CA CYS A 33 -22.58 -5.64 -14.40
C CYS A 33 -21.17 -5.35 -13.87
N GLN A 34 -21.03 -4.77 -12.68
CA GLN A 34 -19.74 -4.40 -12.07
C GLN A 34 -19.41 -5.23 -10.82
N TYR A 35 -20.11 -6.34 -10.61
CA TYR A 35 -20.05 -7.09 -9.36
C TYR A 35 -18.64 -7.59 -9.04
N SER A 36 -17.93 -8.11 -10.04
CA SER A 36 -16.54 -8.58 -9.89
C SER A 36 -15.60 -7.44 -9.50
N ASP A 37 -15.73 -6.30 -10.15
CA ASP A 37 -14.80 -5.18 -10.02
C ASP A 37 -15.00 -4.40 -8.72
N TRP A 38 -16.25 -4.07 -8.35
CA TRP A 38 -16.53 -3.26 -7.17
C TRP A 38 -16.49 -4.04 -5.85
N PHE A 39 -16.61 -5.38 -5.91
CA PHE A 39 -16.62 -6.23 -4.70
C PHE A 39 -15.42 -7.18 -4.63
N GLY A 40 -14.47 -7.11 -5.58
CA GLY A 40 -13.24 -7.90 -5.56
C GLY A 40 -13.47 -9.41 -5.69
N LEU A 41 -14.43 -9.83 -6.52
CA LEU A 41 -14.82 -11.23 -6.68
C LEU A 41 -14.39 -11.77 -8.05
N ALA A 42 -13.89 -13.00 -8.07
CA ALA A 42 -13.37 -13.65 -9.28
C ALA A 42 -14.44 -14.09 -10.30
N GLY A 43 -15.73 -13.83 -10.05
CA GLY A 43 -16.81 -14.24 -10.94
C GLY A 43 -18.12 -13.48 -10.71
N LEU A 44 -18.98 -13.52 -11.73
CA LEU A 44 -20.33 -12.96 -11.65
C LEU A 44 -21.22 -13.92 -10.85
N SER A 45 -21.93 -13.40 -9.85
CA SER A 45 -23.02 -14.15 -9.22
C SER A 45 -24.29 -13.94 -10.03
N GLU A 46 -24.95 -15.02 -10.45
CA GLU A 46 -26.28 -14.94 -11.08
C GLU A 46 -27.32 -14.30 -10.14
N HIS A 47 -27.10 -14.42 -8.82
CA HIS A 47 -27.99 -13.93 -7.78
C HIS A 47 -27.21 -13.01 -6.84
N ILE A 48 -27.33 -11.69 -7.07
CA ILE A 48 -26.83 -10.68 -6.11
C ILE A 48 -27.96 -10.26 -5.18
N ASP A 49 -27.66 -10.18 -3.88
CA ASP A 49 -28.49 -9.46 -2.93
C ASP A 49 -28.09 -7.97 -3.00
N ALA A 50 -28.84 -7.19 -3.77
CA ALA A 50 -28.56 -5.77 -3.98
C ALA A 50 -28.64 -4.96 -2.67
N GLY A 51 -29.47 -5.36 -1.72
CA GLY A 51 -29.57 -4.69 -0.42
C GLY A 51 -28.33 -4.92 0.46
N ALA A 52 -27.81 -6.15 0.47
CA ALA A 52 -26.54 -6.46 1.11
C ALA A 52 -25.37 -5.74 0.40
N CYS A 53 -25.36 -5.71 -0.93
CA CYS A 53 -24.35 -5.01 -1.71
C CYS A 53 -24.32 -3.50 -1.42
N TRP A 54 -25.49 -2.86 -1.40
CA TRP A 54 -25.63 -1.43 -1.04
C TRP A 54 -25.05 -1.12 0.33
N SER A 55 -25.31 -2.00 1.30
CA SER A 55 -24.81 -1.83 2.67
C SER A 55 -23.29 -1.97 2.71
N ARG A 56 -22.73 -2.99 2.05
CA ARG A 56 -21.29 -3.25 1.98
C ARG A 56 -20.48 -2.12 1.32
N LEU A 57 -21.05 -1.42 0.34
CA LEU A 57 -20.37 -0.28 -0.29
C LEU A 57 -20.13 0.90 0.68
N SER A 58 -20.81 0.91 1.83
CA SER A 58 -20.61 1.90 2.89
C SER A 58 -19.61 1.44 3.96
N ASP A 59 -19.16 0.19 3.89
CA ASP A 59 -18.20 -0.37 4.84
C ASP A 59 -16.79 -0.01 4.40
N TYR A 60 -16.12 0.84 5.18
CA TYR A 60 -14.74 1.23 4.93
C TYR A 60 -13.79 0.19 5.54
N PRO A 61 -12.84 -0.39 4.78
CA PRO A 61 -11.85 -1.27 5.35
C PRO A 61 -10.94 -0.50 6.31
N GLU A 62 -10.65 -1.07 7.48
CA GLU A 62 -9.77 -0.46 8.49
C GLU A 62 -8.28 -0.61 8.14
N GLN A 63 -7.94 -1.56 7.28
CA GLN A 63 -6.57 -1.91 6.94
C GLN A 63 -6.40 -2.09 5.43
N ALA A 64 -5.29 -1.57 4.90
CA ALA A 64 -4.87 -1.81 3.53
C ALA A 64 -4.26 -3.22 3.37
N GLN A 65 -4.17 -3.68 2.12
CA GLN A 65 -3.46 -4.93 1.81
C GLN A 65 -1.95 -4.74 2.05
N PRO A 66 -1.20 -5.83 2.35
CA PRO A 66 0.25 -5.76 2.42
C PRO A 66 0.86 -5.22 1.12
N CYS A 67 1.78 -4.26 1.25
CA CYS A 67 2.44 -3.62 0.13
C CYS A 67 1.46 -3.05 -0.91
N ASP A 68 0.37 -2.42 -0.45
CA ASP A 68 -0.58 -1.72 -1.32
C ASP A 68 0.10 -0.56 -2.05
N MET A 69 0.32 -0.72 -3.36
CA MET A 69 1.08 0.23 -4.17
C MET A 69 0.26 1.49 -4.51
N LEU A 70 -1.07 1.46 -4.34
CA LEU A 70 -1.93 2.65 -4.53
C LEU A 70 -1.66 3.73 -3.46
N MET A 71 -1.07 3.33 -2.33
CA MET A 71 -0.64 4.25 -1.28
C MET A 71 0.65 5.00 -1.61
N VAL A 72 1.40 4.51 -2.61
CA VAL A 72 2.67 5.10 -3.06
C VAL A 72 2.43 6.01 -4.26
N ILE A 73 1.88 5.45 -5.35
CA ILE A 73 1.44 6.23 -6.51
C ILE A 73 -0.09 6.16 -6.56
N PRO A 74 -0.80 7.29 -6.43
CA PRO A 74 -2.26 7.27 -6.33
C PRO A 74 -2.92 6.93 -7.67
N SER A 75 -3.95 6.09 -7.60
CA SER A 75 -4.79 5.77 -8.77
C SER A 75 -5.71 6.95 -9.19
N ARG A 76 -6.63 6.69 -10.12
CA ARG A 76 -7.54 7.66 -10.73
C ARG A 76 -8.99 7.24 -10.55
N LEU A 77 -9.81 8.11 -9.95
CA LEU A 77 -11.21 7.86 -9.61
C LEU A 77 -12.03 7.25 -10.76
N ALA A 78 -11.97 7.84 -11.96
CA ALA A 78 -12.77 7.37 -13.09
C ALA A 78 -12.37 5.95 -13.53
N THR A 79 -11.09 5.61 -13.42
CA THR A 79 -10.58 4.28 -13.74
C THR A 79 -10.95 3.26 -12.65
N GLU A 80 -10.86 3.61 -11.37
CA GLU A 80 -11.32 2.74 -10.27
C GLU A 80 -12.81 2.39 -10.41
N LEU A 81 -13.65 3.37 -10.76
CA LEU A 81 -15.08 3.12 -10.99
C LEU A 81 -15.34 2.25 -12.22
N ASN A 82 -14.47 2.34 -13.23
CA ASN A 82 -14.57 1.60 -14.49
C ASN A 82 -14.14 0.12 -14.35
N GLY A 83 -13.31 -0.17 -13.34
CA GLY A 83 -12.74 -1.48 -13.11
C GLY A 83 -11.99 -2.03 -14.31
N SER A 84 -11.95 -3.35 -14.41
CA SER A 84 -11.46 -4.10 -15.57
C SER A 84 -12.55 -4.31 -16.62
N GLY A 85 -13.82 -4.19 -16.23
CA GLY A 85 -14.99 -4.48 -17.07
C GLY A 85 -15.36 -3.43 -18.12
N GLY A 86 -14.87 -2.19 -18.02
CA GLY A 86 -15.02 -1.18 -19.09
C GLY A 86 -16.42 -0.55 -19.20
N LEU A 87 -17.11 -0.33 -18.07
CA LEU A 87 -18.42 0.34 -18.00
C LEU A 87 -18.44 1.74 -18.66
N LEU A 88 -17.38 2.51 -18.48
CA LEU A 88 -17.25 3.90 -18.92
C LEU A 88 -16.46 3.98 -20.23
N GLN A 89 -17.17 4.21 -21.34
CA GLN A 89 -16.55 4.29 -22.66
C GLN A 89 -15.51 5.42 -22.73
N GLY A 90 -14.32 5.10 -23.27
CA GLY A 90 -13.22 6.07 -23.42
C GLY A 90 -12.38 6.27 -22.15
N ILE A 91 -12.75 5.64 -21.03
CA ILE A 91 -11.95 5.63 -19.80
C ILE A 91 -11.08 4.37 -19.77
N SER A 92 -9.82 4.51 -19.32
CA SER A 92 -8.91 3.37 -19.13
C SER A 92 -9.46 2.41 -18.08
N THR A 93 -9.21 1.11 -18.28
CA THR A 93 -9.48 0.07 -17.27
C THR A 93 -8.39 0.08 -16.19
N THR A 94 -8.70 -0.47 -15.02
CA THR A 94 -7.72 -0.62 -13.92
C THR A 94 -6.54 -1.47 -14.36
N THR A 95 -6.76 -2.60 -15.04
CA THR A 95 -5.68 -3.44 -15.61
C THR A 95 -4.71 -2.63 -16.49
N SER A 96 -5.24 -1.79 -17.38
CA SER A 96 -4.42 -0.98 -18.28
C SER A 96 -3.67 0.13 -17.55
N LEU A 97 -4.32 0.78 -16.58
CA LEU A 97 -3.69 1.81 -15.76
C LEU A 97 -2.57 1.20 -14.91
N TYR A 98 -2.85 0.12 -14.21
CA TYR A 98 -1.93 -0.53 -13.28
C TYR A 98 -0.69 -1.06 -13.99
N GLY A 99 -0.87 -1.75 -15.12
CA GLY A 99 0.26 -2.18 -15.94
C GLY A 99 1.15 -1.02 -16.41
N ARG A 100 0.59 0.17 -16.62
CA ARG A 100 1.35 1.36 -17.03
C ARG A 100 2.09 2.01 -15.86
N ILE A 101 1.44 2.19 -14.71
CA ILE A 101 2.00 2.99 -13.60
C ILE A 101 2.80 2.15 -12.61
N TYR A 102 2.41 0.90 -12.37
CA TYR A 102 3.08 0.00 -11.42
C TYR A 102 3.90 -1.09 -12.10
N GLY A 103 3.75 -1.28 -13.42
CA GLY A 103 4.36 -2.40 -14.15
C GLY A 103 3.69 -3.76 -13.89
N VAL A 104 2.67 -3.80 -13.02
CA VAL A 104 1.94 -5.01 -12.64
C VAL A 104 0.44 -4.78 -12.73
N GLU A 105 -0.31 -5.82 -13.07
CA GLU A 105 -1.78 -5.75 -13.14
C GLU A 105 -2.45 -5.83 -11.76
N TRP A 106 -1.73 -6.32 -10.75
CA TRP A 106 -2.20 -6.48 -9.38
C TRP A 106 -1.23 -5.76 -8.44
N PRO A 107 -1.52 -4.49 -8.09
CA PRO A 107 -0.60 -3.60 -7.38
C PRO A 107 -0.55 -3.86 -5.87
N SER A 108 -0.29 -5.11 -5.50
CA SER A 108 -0.15 -5.56 -4.12
C SER A 108 0.91 -6.65 -3.98
N GLY A 109 1.49 -6.76 -2.78
CA GLY A 109 2.44 -7.80 -2.45
C GLY A 109 1.74 -9.11 -2.06
N HIS A 110 2.20 -10.23 -2.60
CA HIS A 110 1.72 -11.56 -2.23
C HIS A 110 2.81 -12.32 -1.47
N ASN A 111 2.40 -13.25 -0.58
CA ASN A 111 3.35 -14.05 0.21
C ASN A 111 4.40 -13.18 0.93
N VAL A 112 3.93 -12.04 1.47
CA VAL A 112 4.79 -11.02 2.06
C VAL A 112 5.44 -11.54 3.33
N ARG A 113 6.77 -11.51 3.36
CA ARG A 113 7.58 -11.85 4.52
C ARG A 113 8.60 -10.74 4.72
N TRP A 114 8.80 -10.30 5.94
CA TRP A 114 9.77 -9.26 6.23
C TRP A 114 10.50 -9.55 7.52
N VAL A 115 11.70 -9.00 7.64
CA VAL A 115 12.45 -8.96 8.89
C VAL A 115 13.17 -7.64 9.02
N ARG A 116 13.19 -7.11 10.23
CA ARG A 116 14.08 -6.03 10.60
C ARG A 116 15.43 -6.63 10.99
N ASP A 117 16.41 -6.52 10.10
CA ASP A 117 17.75 -7.09 10.30
C ASP A 117 18.58 -6.22 11.26
N GLU A 118 18.53 -4.91 11.04
CA GLU A 118 19.19 -3.89 11.86
C GLU A 118 18.24 -2.74 12.21
N MET A 119 18.65 -1.84 13.09
CA MET A 119 17.82 -0.70 13.50
C MET A 119 17.40 0.16 12.29
N SER A 120 18.24 0.25 11.25
CA SER A 120 18.00 1.01 10.02
C SER A 120 17.78 0.13 8.79
N SER A 121 17.58 -1.18 8.94
CA SER A 121 17.49 -2.11 7.80
C SER A 121 16.24 -2.98 7.89
N LEU A 122 15.51 -3.04 6.78
CA LEU A 122 14.35 -3.91 6.58
C LEU A 122 14.58 -4.76 5.34
N VAL A 123 14.48 -6.07 5.49
CA VAL A 123 14.47 -7.00 4.36
C VAL A 123 13.02 -7.40 4.10
N LEU A 124 12.55 -7.15 2.88
CA LEU A 124 11.20 -7.47 2.42
C LEU A 124 11.28 -8.49 1.29
N LEU A 125 10.49 -9.55 1.42
CA LEU A 125 10.24 -10.54 0.37
C LEU A 125 8.76 -10.49 0.02
N THR A 126 8.47 -10.39 -1.27
CA THR A 126 7.11 -10.46 -1.79
C THR A 126 7.13 -11.07 -3.17
N ASP A 127 6.08 -11.80 -3.51
CA ASP A 127 5.80 -12.26 -4.86
C ASP A 127 4.88 -11.24 -5.56
N THR A 128 5.10 -11.03 -6.85
CA THR A 128 4.22 -10.26 -7.75
C THR A 128 3.88 -11.11 -8.97
N PRO A 129 2.70 -10.94 -9.60
CA PRO A 129 2.34 -11.74 -10.76
C PRO A 129 3.21 -11.38 -11.98
N TRP A 130 3.85 -12.40 -12.56
CA TRP A 130 4.53 -12.41 -13.87
C TRP A 130 5.76 -11.52 -14.04
N TYR A 131 5.78 -10.34 -13.44
CA TYR A 131 6.81 -9.32 -13.61
C TYR A 131 7.08 -8.62 -12.26
N PRO A 132 8.30 -8.10 -12.04
CA PRO A 132 8.56 -7.22 -10.91
C PRO A 132 7.81 -5.89 -11.07
N PRO A 133 7.59 -5.15 -9.97
CA PRO A 133 7.14 -3.76 -10.03
C PRO A 133 8.04 -2.91 -10.94
N SER A 134 7.45 -1.89 -11.58
CA SER A 134 8.20 -0.96 -12.43
C SER A 134 9.29 -0.23 -11.63
N GLY A 135 10.39 0.12 -12.29
CA GLY A 135 11.44 0.93 -11.68
C GLY A 135 10.94 2.29 -11.20
N GLU A 136 9.98 2.89 -11.91
CA GLU A 136 9.31 4.12 -11.48
C GLU A 136 8.60 3.96 -10.13
N LEU A 137 7.88 2.85 -9.94
CA LEU A 137 7.23 2.57 -8.67
C LEU A 137 8.25 2.33 -7.56
N VAL A 138 9.30 1.53 -7.80
CA VAL A 138 10.31 1.23 -6.77
C VAL A 138 11.11 2.48 -6.39
N GLY A 139 11.47 3.30 -7.38
CA GLY A 139 12.00 4.64 -7.15
C GLY A 139 11.05 5.44 -6.28
N GLU A 140 9.76 5.45 -6.58
CA GLU A 140 8.81 6.23 -5.79
C GLU A 140 8.62 5.71 -4.36
N ILE A 141 8.72 4.40 -4.12
CA ILE A 141 8.78 3.83 -2.77
C ILE A 141 9.99 4.40 -2.02
N SER A 142 11.17 4.44 -2.66
CA SER A 142 12.40 4.97 -2.05
C SER A 142 12.24 6.44 -1.64
N ARG A 143 11.53 7.23 -2.46
CA ARG A 143 11.23 8.64 -2.17
C ARG A 143 10.20 8.82 -1.06
N VAL A 144 9.11 8.05 -1.07
CA VAL A 144 8.01 8.16 -0.09
C VAL A 144 8.48 7.79 1.31
N PHE A 145 9.34 6.77 1.41
CA PHE A 145 9.86 6.29 2.70
C PHE A 145 11.24 6.85 3.07
N ASP A 146 11.81 7.75 2.24
CA ASP A 146 13.12 8.37 2.46
C ASP A 146 14.21 7.33 2.76
N CYS A 147 14.31 6.33 1.89
CA CYS A 147 15.20 5.18 2.08
C CYS A 147 15.91 4.74 0.80
N GLU A 148 17.02 4.03 0.95
CA GLU A 148 17.65 3.28 -0.14
C GLU A 148 16.95 1.93 -0.31
N ILE A 149 16.58 1.59 -1.56
CA ILE A 149 16.00 0.30 -1.91
C ILE A 149 16.95 -0.47 -2.81
N ARG A 150 17.44 -1.58 -2.27
CA ARG A 150 18.20 -2.59 -3.01
C ARG A 150 17.23 -3.67 -3.45
N HIS A 151 16.86 -3.64 -4.73
CA HIS A 151 15.77 -4.45 -5.29
C HIS A 151 16.35 -5.53 -6.21
N TRP A 152 16.27 -6.79 -5.79
CA TRP A 152 16.44 -7.91 -6.70
C TRP A 152 15.10 -8.58 -6.99
N TYR A 153 15.00 -9.15 -8.18
CA TYR A 153 13.82 -9.86 -8.65
C TYR A 153 14.22 -11.07 -9.48
N SER A 154 13.36 -12.10 -9.48
CA SER A 154 13.55 -13.32 -10.25
C SER A 154 12.22 -13.99 -10.58
N GLU A 155 12.00 -14.29 -11.85
CA GLU A 155 10.92 -15.13 -12.38
C GLU A 155 11.57 -16.18 -13.30
N PRO A 156 11.72 -17.44 -12.83
CA PRO A 156 12.52 -18.44 -13.53
C PRO A 156 11.89 -18.98 -14.82
N VAL A 157 10.56 -18.96 -14.95
CA VAL A 157 9.88 -19.57 -16.11
C VAL A 157 10.15 -18.77 -17.40
N ARG A 158 10.18 -17.44 -17.30
CA ARG A 158 10.47 -16.51 -18.41
C ARG A 158 11.91 -16.01 -18.41
N GLY A 159 12.73 -16.47 -17.46
CA GLY A 159 14.14 -16.10 -17.35
C GLY A 159 14.36 -14.62 -16.99
N ILE A 160 13.42 -14.01 -16.27
CA ILE A 160 13.53 -12.62 -15.83
C ILE A 160 14.30 -12.64 -14.51
N GLN A 161 15.42 -11.92 -14.44
CA GLN A 161 16.15 -11.71 -13.21
C GLN A 161 16.92 -10.40 -13.28
N GLY A 162 17.22 -9.82 -12.13
CA GLY A 162 18.06 -8.63 -12.08
C GLY A 162 18.11 -8.01 -10.70
N TYR A 163 18.89 -6.94 -10.64
CA TYR A 163 19.10 -6.11 -9.47
C TYR A 163 19.15 -4.65 -9.89
N ASN A 164 18.52 -3.80 -9.10
CA ASN A 164 18.57 -2.35 -9.21
C ASN A 164 18.67 -1.73 -7.82
N CYS A 165 19.32 -0.57 -7.72
CA CYS A 165 19.33 0.26 -6.53
C CYS A 165 18.57 1.57 -6.77
N TYR A 166 17.78 2.01 -5.79
CA TYR A 166 17.03 3.26 -5.84
C TYR A 166 17.26 4.05 -4.56
N ASP A 167 17.43 5.36 -4.67
CA ASP A 167 17.60 6.25 -3.51
C ASP A 167 16.94 7.60 -3.80
N GLY A 168 16.11 8.08 -2.87
CA GLY A 168 15.43 9.37 -2.98
C GLY A 168 14.54 9.57 -4.21
N GLY A 169 14.08 8.49 -4.85
CA GLY A 169 13.31 8.55 -6.10
C GLY A 169 14.09 8.22 -7.37
N GLU A 170 15.43 8.20 -7.30
CA GLU A 170 16.30 8.05 -8.46
C GLU A 170 16.81 6.62 -8.58
N HIS A 171 16.96 6.14 -9.82
CA HIS A 171 17.64 4.88 -10.11
C HIS A 171 19.15 5.12 -10.10
N THR A 172 19.84 4.56 -9.10
CA THR A 172 21.27 4.83 -8.86
C THR A 172 22.21 3.81 -9.50
N ASP A 173 21.81 2.54 -9.57
CA ASP A 173 22.65 1.47 -10.12
C ASP A 173 21.85 0.25 -10.62
N SER A 174 22.44 -0.53 -11.52
CA SER A 174 21.97 -1.84 -11.99
C SER A 174 23.14 -2.79 -12.13
N ASP A 175 23.06 -3.94 -11.47
CA ASP A 175 24.08 -4.98 -11.58
C ASP A 175 23.44 -6.34 -11.93
N PRO A 176 23.52 -6.79 -13.20
CA PRO A 176 22.98 -8.07 -13.62
C PRO A 176 23.66 -9.29 -12.96
N GLN A 177 24.84 -9.11 -12.37
CA GLN A 177 25.61 -10.16 -11.71
C GLN A 177 25.46 -10.12 -10.19
N ALA A 178 24.73 -9.16 -9.63
CA ALA A 178 24.54 -9.04 -8.20
C ALA A 178 23.92 -10.33 -7.63
N GLU A 179 24.67 -10.99 -6.75
CA GLU A 179 24.18 -12.18 -6.06
C GLU A 179 23.04 -11.79 -5.11
N TRP A 180 21.93 -12.51 -5.24
CA TRP A 180 20.83 -12.40 -4.28
C TRP A 180 21.24 -13.05 -2.95
N PRO A 181 21.04 -12.40 -1.78
CA PRO A 181 21.44 -12.94 -0.48
C PRO A 181 20.68 -14.20 -0.02
N GLY A 182 19.74 -14.72 -0.82
CA GLY A 182 19.09 -16.03 -0.62
C GLY A 182 17.59 -15.93 -0.34
N ARG A 183 16.78 -16.73 -1.06
CA ARG A 183 15.30 -16.77 -0.93
C ARG A 183 14.83 -17.60 0.28
N GLU A 184 15.71 -18.44 0.82
CA GLU A 184 15.36 -19.54 1.73
C GLU A 184 15.44 -19.17 3.22
N THR A 185 16.17 -18.13 3.60
CA THR A 185 16.22 -17.66 4.99
C THR A 185 16.29 -16.14 5.04
N LEU A 186 15.20 -15.51 5.46
CA LEU A 186 15.31 -14.15 6.03
C LEU A 186 16.29 -14.22 7.20
N PRO A 187 17.13 -13.19 7.41
CA PRO A 187 17.95 -13.13 8.61
C PRO A 187 17.07 -13.27 9.86
N GLN A 188 17.60 -13.87 10.93
CA GLN A 188 16.84 -13.99 12.18
C GLN A 188 16.62 -12.60 12.79
N PRO A 189 15.42 -12.29 13.31
CA PRO A 189 15.15 -11.01 13.93
C PRO A 189 16.09 -10.80 15.12
N ARG A 190 16.83 -9.69 15.12
CA ARG A 190 17.71 -9.30 16.22
C ARG A 190 16.94 -8.46 17.23
N LEU A 191 16.91 -8.89 18.49
CA LEU A 191 16.35 -8.11 19.59
C LEU A 191 17.39 -7.09 20.05
N TYR A 192 17.08 -5.81 19.92
CA TYR A 192 17.88 -4.73 20.48
C TYR A 192 17.27 -4.30 21.81
N LEU A 193 18.01 -4.49 22.91
CA LEU A 193 17.63 -3.91 24.19
C LEU A 193 17.81 -2.40 24.08
N VAL A 194 16.72 -1.66 24.20
CA VAL A 194 16.78 -0.20 24.36
C VAL A 194 17.13 0.03 25.83
N GLU A 195 18.38 0.36 26.12
CA GLU A 195 18.75 0.84 27.44
C GLU A 195 18.04 2.19 27.66
N GLU A 196 17.09 2.21 28.59
CA GLU A 196 16.53 3.47 29.09
C GLU A 196 17.70 4.34 29.53
N ARG A 197 17.86 5.50 28.89
CA ARG A 197 18.78 6.52 29.39
C ARG A 197 18.31 6.86 30.79
N ALA A 198 19.04 6.38 31.79
CA ALA A 198 18.92 6.87 33.15
C ALA A 198 19.04 8.39 33.08
N GLU A 199 18.00 9.10 33.49
CA GLU A 199 18.04 10.53 33.69
C GLU A 199 19.28 10.83 34.54
N GLU A 200 20.25 11.54 33.97
CA GLU A 200 21.38 12.07 34.73
C GLU A 200 20.79 12.95 35.82
N GLN A 201 20.72 12.37 37.02
CA GLN A 201 20.42 13.06 38.25
C GLN A 201 21.54 14.08 38.42
N THR A 202 21.22 15.33 38.09
CA THR A 202 22.08 16.48 38.30
C THR A 202 22.28 16.62 39.80
N ASP A 203 23.37 16.04 40.30
CA ASP A 203 23.80 16.22 41.68
C ASP A 203 24.21 17.69 41.82
N ALA A 204 23.35 18.46 42.49
CA ALA A 204 23.55 19.88 42.71
C ALA A 204 24.81 20.08 43.56
N ALA A 205 25.85 20.66 42.96
CA ALA A 205 27.05 21.05 43.70
C ALA A 205 26.68 21.98 44.88
N PRO A 206 27.21 21.74 46.09
CA PRO A 206 26.87 22.55 47.26
C PRO A 206 27.39 23.99 47.08
N LEU A 207 26.51 24.96 47.38
CA LEU A 207 26.81 26.39 47.34
C LEU A 207 27.98 26.73 48.29
N PRO A 208 28.91 27.63 47.89
CA PRO A 208 30.02 28.03 48.74
C PRO A 208 29.54 28.90 49.92
N VAL A 209 30.00 28.56 51.12
CA VAL A 209 29.75 29.28 52.38
C VAL A 209 30.53 30.62 52.38
N PRO A 210 29.98 31.74 52.89
CA PRO A 210 30.64 33.04 52.83
C PRO A 210 31.83 33.11 53.81
N LEU A 211 32.97 33.64 53.34
CA LEU A 211 34.10 33.98 54.22
C LEU A 211 33.69 35.11 55.18
N ALA A 212 33.76 34.82 56.48
CA ALA A 212 33.72 35.82 57.52
C ALA A 212 34.99 36.70 57.46
N SER A 213 34.79 38.01 57.33
CA SER A 213 35.84 39.02 57.43
C SER A 213 36.33 39.13 58.88
N GLY A 214 37.63 39.00 59.11
CA GLY A 214 38.25 39.19 60.42
C GLY A 214 39.30 40.30 60.37
N GLN A 215 38.95 41.43 61.01
CA GLN A 215 39.74 42.58 61.50
C GLN A 215 40.62 43.38 60.52
#